data_AF-A0A2V7KYK0-F1
#
_entry.id   AF-A0A2V7KYK0-F1
#
_cell.length_a   1.000
_cell.length_b   1.000
_cell.length_c   1.000
_cell.angle_alpha   90.00
_cell.angle_beta   90.00
_cell.angle_gamma   90.00
#
_symmetry.space_group_name_H-M   'P 1'
#
loop_
_entity.id
_entity.type
_entity.pdbx_description
1 polymer ?
#
loop_
_entity_poly.entity_id
_entity_poly.type
_entity_poly.pdbx_seq_one_letter_code
_entity_poly.pdbx_strand_id
1 'polypeptide(L)'
;MQERGAHVMGVDQYTSAHVFEDLPDGGRVVLDRNDPSDTAAIRTIRAHIRDIETAFRAGDFSKPFQVHAQQVPGTEVMKERRAVIGYEATDRPRGGEVRIRSSDTVAVAAIHEFLAFQRQQHHAGGHAM
;
A
#
# COMPACT_ATOMS: atom_id res chain seq x y z
N MET A 1 13.75 8.04 3.70
CA MET A 1 12.62 7.10 3.53
C MET A 1 12.56 6.12 4.68
N GLN A 2 13.68 5.51 5.08
CA GLN A 2 13.69 4.42 6.06
C GLN A 2 13.13 4.74 7.44
N GLU A 3 13.71 5.73 8.11
CA GLU A 3 13.25 6.16 9.44
C GLU A 3 11.80 6.63 9.40
N ARG A 4 11.39 7.27 8.29
CA ARG A 4 10.01 7.73 8.07
C ARG A 4 9.06 6.56 7.85
N GLY A 5 9.50 5.54 7.11
CA GLY A 5 8.77 4.29 6.92
C GLY A 5 8.57 3.55 8.24
N ALA A 6 9.63 3.40 9.04
CA ALA A 6 9.54 2.80 10.36
C ALA A 6 8.61 3.58 11.30
N HIS A 7 8.63 4.91 11.24
CA HIS A 7 7.73 5.75 12.02
C HIS A 7 6.26 5.61 11.60
N VAL A 8 5.99 5.55 10.28
CA VAL A 8 4.62 5.49 9.73
C VAL A 8 4.02 4.07 9.81
N MET A 9 4.84 3.04 9.61
CA MET A 9 4.40 1.63 9.58
C MET A 9 4.54 0.94 10.93
N GLY A 10 5.37 1.47 11.83
CA GLY A 10 5.69 0.84 13.12
C GLY A 10 6.61 -0.39 13.02
N VAL A 11 7.15 -0.67 11.82
CA VAL A 11 8.04 -1.81 11.58
C VAL A 11 9.25 -1.41 10.75
N ASP A 12 10.37 -2.09 10.99
CA ASP A 12 11.56 -1.94 10.16
C ASP A 12 11.32 -2.56 8.77
N GLN A 13 11.64 -1.75 7.76
CA GLN A 13 11.49 -2.05 6.34
C GLN A 13 12.60 -2.93 5.77
N TYR A 14 13.73 -3.12 6.45
CA TYR A 14 14.74 -4.12 6.04
C TYR A 14 14.32 -5.55 6.38
N THR A 15 13.48 -5.67 7.39
CA THR A 15 13.02 -6.94 7.93
C THR A 15 11.58 -7.24 7.50
N SER A 16 11.01 -6.41 6.63
CA SER A 16 9.69 -6.56 6.02
C SER A 16 9.78 -6.30 4.51
N ALA A 17 9.01 -7.02 3.70
CA ALA A 17 9.03 -6.90 2.25
C ALA A 17 7.71 -6.33 1.73
N HIS A 18 7.80 -5.29 0.90
CA HIS A 18 6.66 -4.80 0.14
C HIS A 18 6.56 -5.51 -1.20
N VAL A 19 5.32 -5.78 -1.63
CA VAL A 19 4.98 -6.11 -3.02
C VAL A 19 3.86 -5.18 -3.45
N PHE A 20 4.05 -4.51 -4.58
CA PHE A 20 3.04 -3.65 -5.19
C PHE A 20 2.74 -4.22 -6.58
N GLU A 21 1.49 -4.61 -6.83
CA GLU A 21 1.14 -5.32 -8.05
C GLU A 21 -0.07 -4.69 -8.71
N ASP A 22 0.05 -4.46 -10.02
CA ASP A 22 -1.03 -3.97 -10.85
C ASP A 22 -1.94 -5.15 -11.21
N LEU A 23 -3.24 -4.93 -11.14
CA LEU A 23 -4.27 -5.90 -11.51
C LEU A 23 -5.23 -5.28 -12.52
N PRO A 24 -5.94 -6.07 -13.35
CA PRO A 24 -6.80 -5.54 -14.42
C PRO A 24 -7.88 -4.56 -13.93
N ASP A 25 -8.36 -4.72 -12.70
CA ASP A 25 -9.37 -3.92 -12.02
C ASP A 25 -8.78 -3.07 -10.87
N GLY A 26 -7.48 -2.76 -10.89
CA GLY A 26 -6.80 -1.88 -9.93
C GLY A 26 -5.43 -2.43 -9.52
N GLY A 27 -5.27 -2.81 -8.24
CA GLY A 27 -4.03 -3.46 -7.81
C GLY A 27 -4.04 -3.93 -6.35
N ARG A 28 -2.90 -4.41 -5.87
CA ARG A 28 -2.70 -4.82 -4.47
C ARG A 28 -1.39 -4.30 -3.90
N VAL A 29 -1.40 -4.03 -2.60
CA VAL A 29 -0.20 -3.79 -1.79
C VAL A 29 -0.12 -4.89 -0.74
N VAL A 30 1.02 -5.56 -0.67
CA VAL A 30 1.33 -6.57 0.35
C VAL A 30 2.50 -6.06 1.17
N LEU A 31 2.41 -6.23 2.48
CA LEU A 31 3.53 -6.07 3.40
C LEU A 31 3.63 -7.34 4.24
N ASP A 32 4.75 -8.05 4.11
CA ASP A 32 5.01 -9.29 4.84
C ASP A 32 6.31 -9.17 5.66
N ARG A 33 6.31 -9.78 6.85
CA ARG A 33 7.48 -9.91 7.72
C ARG A 33 8.38 -11.03 7.23
N ASN A 34 9.70 -10.79 7.20
CA ASN A 34 10.67 -11.80 6.79
C ASN A 34 10.71 -12.97 7.78
N ASP A 35 10.76 -12.68 9.08
CA ASP A 35 10.69 -13.69 10.15
C ASP A 35 9.22 -14.05 10.48
N PRO A 36 8.73 -15.26 10.18
CA PRO A 36 7.37 -15.68 10.48
C PRO A 36 7.09 -15.87 11.98
N SER A 37 8.12 -15.93 12.82
CA SER A 37 8.00 -16.08 14.28
C SER A 37 7.84 -14.75 15.01
N ASP A 38 8.12 -13.62 14.35
CA ASP A 38 7.97 -12.27 14.89
C ASP A 38 6.50 -11.82 14.90
N THR A 39 5.71 -12.46 15.78
CA THR A 39 4.27 -12.24 15.87
C THR A 39 3.91 -10.80 16.25
N ALA A 40 4.81 -10.08 16.92
CA ALA A 40 4.62 -8.67 17.27
C ALA A 40 4.65 -7.80 16.02
N ALA A 41 5.70 -7.92 15.19
CA ALA A 41 5.78 -7.18 13.94
C ALA A 41 4.64 -7.54 12.98
N ILE A 42 4.26 -8.82 12.91
CA ILE A 42 3.12 -9.27 12.08
C ILE A 42 1.81 -8.57 12.51
N ARG A 43 1.55 -8.47 13.82
CA ARG A 43 0.37 -7.73 14.32
C ARG A 43 0.43 -6.25 13.96
N THR A 44 1.59 -5.62 14.09
CA THR A 44 1.79 -4.21 13.71
C THR A 44 1.53 -3.98 12.23
N ILE A 45 2.05 -4.86 11.36
CA ILE A 45 1.80 -4.80 9.91
C ILE A 45 0.31 -4.90 9.59
N ARG A 46 -0.41 -5.84 10.21
CA ARG A 46 -1.85 -6.01 9.99
C ARG A 46 -2.65 -4.79 10.43
N ALA A 47 -2.30 -4.19 11.57
CA ALA A 47 -2.92 -2.94 12.02
C ALA A 47 -2.65 -1.81 11.00
N HIS A 48 -1.40 -1.66 10.56
CA HIS A 48 -1.03 -0.66 9.57
C HIS A 48 -1.82 -0.79 8.26
N ILE A 49 -2.00 -2.01 7.75
CA ILE A 49 -2.75 -2.27 6.50
C ILE A 49 -4.24 -1.90 6.64
N ARG A 50 -4.86 -2.18 7.79
CA ARG A 50 -6.25 -1.74 8.07
C ARG A 50 -6.37 -0.21 8.18
N ASP A 51 -5.35 0.43 8.74
CA ASP A 51 -5.32 1.89 8.81
C ASP A 51 -5.10 2.51 7.42
N ILE A 52 -4.42 1.82 6.50
CA ILE A 52 -4.33 2.24 5.09
C ILE A 52 -5.71 2.14 4.43
N GLU A 53 -6.42 1.00 4.59
CA GLU A 53 -7.78 0.85 4.06
C GLU A 53 -8.68 2.00 4.51
N THR A 54 -8.68 2.30 5.80
CA THR A 54 -9.52 3.35 6.39
C THR A 54 -9.16 4.74 5.84
N ALA A 55 -7.88 5.08 5.82
CA ALA A 55 -7.42 6.39 5.33
C ALA A 55 -7.70 6.56 3.83
N PHE A 56 -7.41 5.55 3.02
CA PHE A 56 -7.59 5.64 1.58
C PHE A 56 -9.07 5.69 1.18
N ARG A 57 -9.95 4.99 1.88
CA ARG A 57 -11.42 5.14 1.72
C ARG A 57 -11.88 6.57 1.98
N ALA A 58 -11.25 7.28 2.91
CA ALA A 58 -11.52 8.68 3.20
C ALA A 58 -10.87 9.66 2.19
N GLY A 59 -10.06 9.15 1.25
CA GLY A 59 -9.25 9.97 0.33
C GLY A 59 -8.05 10.63 1.01
N ASP A 60 -7.61 10.10 2.15
CA ASP A 60 -6.43 10.56 2.88
C ASP A 60 -5.21 9.72 2.48
N PHE A 61 -4.30 10.35 1.72
CA PHE A 61 -3.03 9.77 1.27
C PHE A 61 -1.81 10.37 1.98
N SER A 62 -2.00 10.99 3.15
CA SER A 62 -0.94 11.65 3.92
C SER A 62 0.22 10.71 4.29
N LYS A 63 -0.06 9.45 4.63
CA LYS A 63 0.96 8.44 5.00
C LYS A 63 2.00 8.22 3.90
N PRO A 64 1.63 7.88 2.64
CA PRO A 64 2.57 7.87 1.53
C PRO A 64 3.39 9.16 1.41
N PHE A 65 2.76 10.33 1.55
CA PHE A 65 3.47 11.61 1.43
C PHE A 65 4.54 11.78 2.52
N GLN A 66 4.26 11.35 3.75
CA GLN A 66 5.23 11.36 4.85
C GLN A 66 6.43 10.44 4.55
N VAL A 67 6.17 9.22 4.08
CA VAL A 67 7.23 8.25 3.74
C VAL A 67 8.11 8.74 2.59
N HIS A 68 7.52 9.38 1.58
CA HIS A 68 8.22 9.79 0.37
C HIS A 68 8.68 11.26 0.37
N ALA A 69 8.23 12.09 1.30
CA ALA A 69 8.45 13.55 1.34
C ALA A 69 8.09 14.28 0.03
N GLN A 70 7.09 13.76 -0.67
CA GLN A 70 6.53 14.35 -1.86
C GLN A 70 5.10 13.86 -2.05
N GLN A 71 4.34 14.57 -2.86
CA GLN A 71 3.06 14.05 -3.35
C GLN A 71 3.34 12.81 -4.20
N VAL A 72 2.56 11.75 -3.96
CA VAL A 72 2.70 10.50 -4.71
C VAL A 72 1.81 10.56 -5.95
N PRO A 73 2.33 10.30 -7.15
CA PRO A 73 1.55 10.21 -8.38
C PRO A 73 0.30 9.32 -8.25
N GLY A 74 -0.75 9.62 -9.01
CA GLY A 74 -2.06 8.95 -8.94
C GLY A 74 -2.96 9.34 -7.76
N THR A 75 -2.42 9.80 -6.63
CA THR A 75 -3.21 9.99 -5.40
C THR A 75 -4.29 11.07 -5.48
N GLU A 76 -4.08 12.16 -6.23
CA GLU A 76 -5.12 13.18 -6.44
C GLU A 76 -6.32 12.62 -7.22
N VAL A 77 -6.07 11.89 -8.30
CA VAL A 77 -7.13 11.25 -9.08
C VAL A 77 -7.85 10.19 -8.24
N MET A 78 -7.11 9.39 -7.45
CA MET A 78 -7.71 8.43 -6.53
C MET A 78 -8.61 9.12 -5.49
N LYS A 79 -8.21 10.28 -4.97
CA LYS A 79 -9.01 11.09 -4.02
C LYS A 79 -10.27 11.66 -4.66
N GLU A 80 -10.16 12.19 -5.88
CA GLU A 80 -11.30 12.71 -6.65
C GLU A 80 -12.30 11.59 -6.99
N ARG A 81 -11.79 10.40 -7.30
CA ARG A 81 -12.58 9.22 -7.69
C ARG A 81 -12.91 8.28 -6.53
N ARG A 82 -12.71 8.70 -5.27
CA ARG A 82 -12.86 7.82 -4.10
C ARG A 82 -14.19 7.06 -4.01
N ALA A 83 -15.28 7.64 -4.54
CA ALA A 83 -16.61 7.03 -4.54
C ALA A 83 -16.71 5.75 -5.39
N VAL A 84 -15.78 5.56 -6.34
CA VAL A 84 -15.75 4.39 -7.23
C VAL A 84 -14.55 3.47 -6.96
N ILE A 85 -13.76 3.74 -5.91
CA ILE A 85 -12.62 2.90 -5.53
C ILE A 85 -12.95 2.17 -4.22
N GLY A 86 -12.94 0.84 -4.28
CA GLY A 86 -13.01 -0.03 -3.13
C GLY A 86 -11.61 -0.35 -2.60
N TYR A 87 -11.48 -0.38 -1.27
CA TYR A 87 -10.28 -0.83 -0.57
C TYR A 87 -10.67 -1.96 0.39
N GLU A 88 -9.90 -3.04 0.46
CA GLU A 88 -10.18 -4.17 1.34
C GLU A 88 -8.87 -4.71 1.94
N ALA A 89 -8.73 -4.61 3.26
CA ALA A 89 -7.61 -5.20 3.98
C ALA A 89 -7.86 -6.67 4.35
N THR A 90 -6.86 -7.51 4.11
CA THR A 90 -6.89 -8.93 4.50
C THR A 90 -5.62 -9.28 5.29
N ASP A 91 -5.80 -9.99 6.41
CA ASP A 91 -4.69 -10.54 7.17
C ASP A 91 -4.02 -11.68 6.40
N ARG A 92 -2.68 -11.66 6.34
CA ARG A 92 -1.86 -12.73 5.76
C ARG A 92 -1.07 -13.44 6.86
N PRO A 93 -0.63 -14.70 6.67
CA PRO A 93 0.15 -15.41 7.68
C PRO A 93 1.38 -14.64 8.18
N ARG A 94 2.03 -13.86 7.31
CA ARG A 94 3.25 -13.10 7.61
C ARG A 94 3.04 -11.58 7.70
N GLY A 95 1.80 -11.09 7.59
CA GLY A 95 1.56 -9.66 7.49
C GLY A 95 0.14 -9.35 7.06
N GLY A 96 -0.02 -8.46 6.08
CA GLY A 96 -1.31 -8.07 5.55
C GLY A 96 -1.23 -7.57 4.11
N GLU A 97 -2.38 -7.51 3.46
CA GLU A 97 -2.54 -6.91 2.14
C GLU A 97 -3.73 -5.97 2.10
N VAL A 98 -3.65 -4.96 1.24
CA VAL A 98 -4.81 -4.16 0.84
C VAL A 98 -5.05 -4.31 -0.65
N ARG A 99 -6.26 -4.72 -1.01
CA ARG A 99 -6.73 -4.77 -2.38
C ARG A 99 -7.44 -3.48 -2.75
N ILE A 100 -7.05 -2.89 -3.88
CA ILE A 100 -7.61 -1.63 -4.39
C ILE A 100 -8.33 -1.91 -5.71
N ARG A 101 -9.65 -1.75 -5.74
CA ARG A 101 -10.51 -2.15 -6.89
C ARG A 101 -11.34 -1.00 -7.43
N SER A 102 -11.49 -0.94 -8.75
CA SER A 102 -12.39 0.00 -9.43
C SER A 102 -12.81 -0.57 -10.78
N SER A 103 -14.03 -0.23 -11.23
CA SER A 103 -14.47 -0.43 -12.61
C SER A 103 -14.30 0.83 -13.48
N ASP A 104 -13.96 1.97 -12.87
CA ASP A 104 -13.64 3.22 -13.56
C ASP A 104 -12.18 3.16 -14.07
N THR A 105 -12.01 3.23 -15.39
CA THR A 105 -10.70 3.06 -16.05
C THR A 105 -9.71 4.18 -15.72
N VAL A 106 -10.20 5.38 -15.42
CA VAL A 106 -9.36 6.52 -14.99
C VAL A 106 -8.80 6.25 -13.59
N ALA A 107 -9.65 5.74 -12.68
CA ALA A 107 -9.22 5.32 -11.36
C ALA A 107 -8.24 4.14 -11.41
N VAL A 108 -8.46 3.15 -12.29
CA VAL A 108 -7.51 2.03 -12.49
C VAL A 108 -6.14 2.55 -12.95
N ALA A 109 -6.10 3.44 -13.93
CA ALA A 109 -4.85 4.04 -14.39
C ALA A 109 -4.12 4.81 -13.27
N ALA A 110 -4.86 5.55 -12.44
CA ALA A 110 -4.28 6.25 -11.29
C ALA A 110 -3.76 5.30 -10.21
N ILE A 111 -4.43 4.17 -9.97
CA ILE A 111 -3.96 3.12 -9.07
C ILE A 111 -2.64 2.53 -9.59
N HIS A 112 -2.52 2.27 -10.89
CA HIS A 112 -1.27 1.77 -11.50
C HIS A 112 -0.14 2.80 -11.39
N GLU A 113 -0.43 4.09 -11.58
CA GLU A 113 0.56 5.17 -11.40
C GLU A 113 1.08 5.22 -9.96
N PHE A 114 0.16 5.15 -8.98
CA PHE A 114 0.50 5.06 -7.56
C PHE A 114 1.39 3.85 -7.27
N LEU A 115 1.02 2.65 -7.74
CA LEU A 115 1.75 1.41 -7.49
C LEU A 115 3.11 1.38 -8.19
N ALA A 116 3.22 1.92 -9.40
CA ALA A 116 4.48 2.03 -10.13
C ALA A 116 5.48 2.90 -9.39
N PHE A 117 5.03 4.06 -8.89
CA PHE A 117 5.85 4.92 -8.04
C PHE A 117 6.32 4.17 -6.78
N GLN A 118 5.43 3.46 -6.12
CA GLN A 118 5.77 2.69 -4.92
C GLN A 118 6.81 1.59 -5.22
N ARG A 119 6.64 0.80 -6.28
CA ARG A 119 7.65 -0.20 -6.70
C ARG A 119 9.02 0.43 -6.88
N GLN A 120 9.08 1.56 -7.58
CA GLN A 120 10.34 2.25 -7.86
C GLN A 120 11.01 2.74 -6.56
N GLN A 121 10.25 3.38 -5.68
CA GLN A 121 10.81 3.94 -4.45
C GLN A 121 11.29 2.85 -3.48
N HIS A 122 10.53 1.76 -3.36
CA HIS A 122 10.81 0.68 -2.42
C HIS A 122 11.74 -0.40 -2.99
N HIS A 123 12.20 -0.28 -4.25
CA HIS A 123 12.95 -1.32 -4.96
C HIS A 123 12.25 -2.69 -4.88
N ALA A 124 10.92 -2.67 -4.88
CA ALA A 124 10.06 -3.82 -4.65
C ALA A 124 9.69 -4.49 -5.98
N GLY A 125 9.59 -5.82 -5.96
CA GLY A 125 9.11 -6.58 -7.12
C GLY A 125 7.64 -6.29 -7.41
N GLY A 126 7.29 -6.24 -8.70
CA GLY A 126 5.94 -6.56 -9.15
C GLY A 126 5.92 -8.04 -9.56
N HIS A 127 4.91 -8.81 -9.15
CA HIS A 127 4.69 -10.09 -9.81
C HIS A 127 4.08 -9.80 -11.19
N ALA A 128 4.91 -9.88 -12.22
CA ALA A 128 4.41 -10.03 -13.57
C ALA A 128 3.96 -11.49 -13.72
N MET A 129 2.65 -11.71 -13.83
CA MET A 129 2.08 -12.87 -14.51
C MET A 129 0.90 -12.40 -15.33
#